data_AF-A0A2V6KIX4-F1
#
_entry.id   AF-A0A2V6KIX4-F1
#
_cell.length_a   1.000
_cell.length_b   1.000
_cell.length_c   1.000
_cell.angle_alpha   90.00
_cell.angle_beta   90.00
_cell.angle_gamma   90.00
#
_symmetry.space_group_name_H-M   'P 1'
#
loop_
_entity.id
_entity.type
_entity.pdbx_description
1 polymer ?
#
loop_
_entity_poly.entity_id
_entity_poly.type
_entity_poly.pdbx_seq_one_letter_code
_entity_poly.pdbx_strand_id
1 'polypeptide(L)'
;MATQSFAPWFREQLLGLALTLAGGTLVVVVLYAVFRRALRTWWIWGTIVMIVFSGTLILIAPVCVEPLFNTYKPLTDPKIRDPILTMARANEIPVKQVFEVDASRQTTRVSANVSGLLGTTRVALNDNLLKQCTLPEIRAVMAHEMGHYVLNHGAKLLTYLGILTLIGFALTRIFFDATMKRWGEEWGVRGVADPAGLPMLALIFATLLFFATPILNTLVRITEREADAFGINTSREPDGMAKVALKLGVYRKLDPTPLEEFIFFDHPSGRARIRMAMDWKAANLPAGESHASENQSATH
;
A
#
# COMPACT_ATOMS: atom_id res chain seq x y z
N MET A 1 15.29 -6.78 -6.07
CA MET A 1 16.31 -6.17 -6.95
C MET A 1 15.74 -6.07 -8.35
N ALA A 2 16.17 -5.11 -9.17
CA ALA A 2 15.64 -4.94 -10.53
C ALA A 2 16.13 -6.05 -11.46
N THR A 3 15.26 -6.52 -12.36
CA THR A 3 15.57 -7.56 -13.36
C THR A 3 15.41 -7.07 -14.80
N GLN A 4 14.94 -5.83 -15.01
CA GLN A 4 14.76 -5.24 -16.34
C GLN A 4 16.08 -4.84 -16.97
N SER A 5 16.17 -5.04 -18.28
CA SER A 5 17.12 -4.33 -19.12
C SER A 5 16.60 -2.91 -19.42
N PHE A 6 17.48 -2.06 -19.94
CA PHE A 6 17.18 -0.64 -20.15
C PHE A 6 15.97 -0.38 -21.04
N ALA A 7 15.82 -1.08 -22.16
CA ALA A 7 14.75 -0.77 -23.14
C ALA A 7 13.31 -1.04 -22.61
N PRO A 8 13.00 -2.21 -22.01
CA PRO A 8 11.71 -2.44 -21.35
C PRO A 8 11.46 -1.45 -20.21
N TRP A 9 12.47 -1.21 -19.36
CA TRP A 9 12.38 -0.23 -18.28
C TRP A 9 12.02 1.17 -18.83
N PHE A 10 12.73 1.64 -19.85
CA PHE A 10 12.54 2.96 -20.43
C PHE A 10 11.13 3.11 -21.05
N ARG A 11 10.65 2.08 -21.75
CA ARG A 11 9.29 2.05 -22.28
C ARG A 11 8.24 2.17 -21.17
N GLU A 12 8.41 1.43 -20.08
CA GLU A 12 7.51 1.49 -18.93
C GLU A 12 7.58 2.86 -18.23
N GLN A 13 8.76 3.48 -18.14
CA GLN A 13 8.89 4.86 -17.65
C GLN A 13 8.15 5.87 -18.52
N LEU A 14 8.26 5.76 -19.86
CA LEU A 14 7.52 6.63 -20.78
C LEU A 14 6.01 6.45 -20.66
N LEU A 15 5.55 5.20 -20.52
CA LEU A 15 4.13 4.90 -20.29
C LEU A 15 3.65 5.49 -18.96
N GLY A 16 4.41 5.30 -17.87
CA GLY A 16 4.10 5.86 -16.56
C GLY A 16 4.08 7.39 -16.57
N LEU A 17 5.03 8.02 -17.27
CA LEU A 17 5.05 9.46 -17.50
C LEU A 17 3.81 9.92 -18.27
N ALA A 18 3.44 9.24 -19.36
CA ALA A 18 2.26 9.60 -20.14
C ALA A 18 0.97 9.55 -19.31
N LEU A 19 0.80 8.50 -18.50
CA LEU A 19 -0.34 8.37 -17.57
C LEU A 19 -0.32 9.47 -16.50
N THR A 20 0.85 9.78 -15.95
CA THR A 20 1.03 10.84 -14.95
C THR A 20 0.71 12.21 -15.53
N LEU A 21 1.16 12.50 -16.76
CA LEU A 21 0.83 13.76 -17.44
C LEU A 21 -0.67 13.82 -17.76
N ALA A 22 -1.28 12.76 -18.27
CA ALA A 22 -2.71 12.74 -18.57
C ALA A 22 -3.57 12.99 -17.31
N GLY A 23 -3.35 12.20 -16.25
CA GLY A 23 -4.09 12.34 -14.99
C GLY A 23 -3.73 13.63 -14.24
N GLY A 24 -2.45 14.00 -14.21
CA GLY A 24 -1.93 15.19 -13.56
C GLY A 24 -2.44 16.48 -14.21
N THR A 25 -2.43 16.57 -15.54
CA THR A 25 -3.01 17.70 -16.25
C THR A 25 -4.50 17.80 -16.01
N LEU A 26 -5.23 16.67 -16.03
CA LEU A 26 -6.67 16.66 -15.74
C LEU A 26 -6.96 17.25 -14.36
N VAL A 27 -6.30 16.76 -13.30
CA VAL A 27 -6.55 17.25 -11.94
C VAL A 27 -6.13 18.71 -11.77
N VAL A 28 -5.01 19.13 -12.35
CA VAL A 28 -4.56 20.54 -12.31
C VAL A 28 -5.56 21.46 -12.99
N VAL A 29 -6.07 21.09 -14.17
CA VAL A 29 -7.08 21.88 -14.89
C VAL A 29 -8.35 22.02 -14.07
N VAL A 30 -8.83 20.94 -13.45
CA VAL A 30 -10.02 20.94 -12.59
C VAL A 30 -9.79 21.79 -11.33
N LEU A 31 -8.63 21.66 -10.68
CA LEU A 31 -8.28 22.48 -9.51
C LEU A 31 -8.22 23.97 -9.87
N TYR A 32 -7.61 24.35 -10.98
CA TYR A 32 -7.59 25.74 -11.43
C TYR A 32 -8.99 26.26 -11.81
N ALA A 33 -9.87 25.39 -12.30
CA ALA A 33 -11.28 25.72 -12.50
C ALA A 33 -11.98 26.00 -11.15
N VAL A 34 -11.67 25.25 -10.10
CA VAL A 34 -12.14 25.50 -8.73
C VAL A 34 -11.55 26.80 -8.18
N PHE A 35 -10.25 27.04 -8.35
CA PHE A 35 -9.58 28.26 -7.88
C PHE A 35 -10.24 29.51 -8.48
N ARG A 36 -10.57 29.48 -9.77
CA ARG A 36 -11.26 30.59 -10.45
C ARG A 36 -12.71 30.78 -9.99
N ARG A 37 -13.46 29.70 -9.74
CA ARG A 37 -14.91 29.77 -9.45
C ARG A 37 -15.24 29.94 -7.97
N ALA A 38 -14.37 29.45 -7.08
CA ALA A 38 -14.63 29.37 -5.64
C ALA A 38 -13.48 30.00 -4.83
N LEU A 39 -13.00 31.19 -5.20
CA LEU A 39 -11.83 31.86 -4.60
C LEU A 39 -11.82 31.90 -3.06
N ARG A 40 -12.98 31.97 -2.39
CA ARG A 40 -13.07 32.00 -0.92
C ARG A 40 -13.11 30.62 -0.26
N THR A 41 -13.49 29.59 -0.99
CA THR A 41 -13.75 28.23 -0.46
C THR A 41 -13.05 27.14 -1.27
N TRP A 42 -12.08 27.51 -2.11
CA TRP A 42 -11.33 26.60 -2.98
C TRP A 42 -10.64 25.48 -2.22
N TRP A 43 -10.25 25.73 -0.96
CA TRP A 43 -9.60 24.74 -0.11
C TRP A 43 -10.56 23.57 0.23
N ILE A 44 -11.86 23.83 0.33
CA ILE A 44 -12.90 22.79 0.54
C ILE A 44 -13.18 22.07 -0.77
N TRP A 45 -13.49 22.82 -1.83
CA TRP A 45 -13.86 22.23 -3.12
C TRP A 45 -12.68 21.50 -3.79
N GLY A 46 -11.46 22.01 -3.62
CA GLY A 46 -10.24 21.35 -4.05
C GLY A 46 -10.01 20.03 -3.30
N THR A 47 -10.31 20.00 -1.99
CA THR A 47 -10.29 18.75 -1.22
C THR A 47 -11.28 17.73 -1.77
N ILE A 48 -12.52 18.14 -2.07
CA ILE A 48 -13.52 17.25 -2.67
C ILE A 48 -13.03 16.70 -4.02
N VAL A 49 -12.48 17.54 -4.88
CA VAL A 49 -11.88 17.12 -6.15
C VAL A 49 -10.78 16.08 -5.92
N MET A 50 -9.88 16.31 -4.97
CA MET A 50 -8.79 15.38 -4.67
C MET A 50 -9.28 14.04 -4.09
N ILE A 51 -10.30 14.05 -3.23
CA ILE A 51 -10.91 12.82 -2.70
C ILE A 51 -11.56 12.02 -3.82
N VAL A 52 -12.36 12.66 -4.67
CA VAL A 52 -13.03 12.00 -5.80
C VAL A 52 -12.00 11.45 -6.78
N PHE A 53 -10.98 12.24 -7.13
CA PHE A 53 -9.91 11.81 -8.02
C PHE A 53 -9.14 10.61 -7.44
N SER A 54 -8.73 10.68 -6.17
CA SER A 54 -7.98 9.59 -5.52
C SER A 54 -8.82 8.33 -5.37
N GLY A 55 -10.08 8.46 -4.95
CA GLY A 55 -11.02 7.34 -4.90
C GLY A 55 -11.21 6.70 -6.27
N THR A 56 -11.36 7.51 -7.32
CA THR A 56 -11.47 7.01 -8.70
C THR A 56 -10.22 6.24 -9.12
N LEU A 57 -9.02 6.74 -8.81
CA LEU A 57 -7.77 6.03 -9.10
C LEU A 57 -7.65 4.71 -8.34
N ILE A 58 -8.02 4.66 -7.06
CA ILE A 58 -8.00 3.42 -6.26
C ILE A 58 -8.87 2.34 -6.92
N LEU A 59 -9.97 2.73 -7.57
CA LEU A 59 -10.89 1.80 -8.25
C LEU A 59 -10.40 1.39 -9.63
N ILE A 60 -9.90 2.34 -10.41
CA ILE A 60 -9.56 2.12 -11.82
C ILE A 60 -8.15 1.53 -11.95
N ALA A 61 -7.20 1.91 -11.09
CA ALA A 61 -5.80 1.55 -11.27
C ALA A 61 -5.56 0.03 -11.32
N PRO A 62 -6.13 -0.79 -10.42
CA PRO A 62 -5.97 -2.23 -10.48
C PRO A 62 -6.42 -2.83 -11.82
N VAL A 63 -7.56 -2.40 -12.35
CA VAL A 63 -8.19 -3.03 -13.53
C VAL A 63 -7.70 -2.45 -14.86
N CYS A 64 -7.37 -1.16 -14.90
CA CYS A 64 -7.08 -0.46 -16.16
C CYS A 64 -5.63 0.00 -16.28
N VAL A 65 -4.93 0.24 -15.16
CA VAL A 65 -3.56 0.78 -15.18
C VAL A 65 -2.53 -0.33 -15.01
N GLU A 66 -2.65 -1.16 -13.96
CA GLU A 66 -1.69 -2.24 -13.72
C GLU A 66 -1.54 -3.21 -14.89
N PRO A 67 -2.60 -3.61 -15.63
CA PRO A 67 -2.47 -4.51 -16.77
C PRO A 67 -1.72 -3.90 -17.98
N LEU A 68 -1.47 -2.58 -17.97
CA LEU A 68 -0.61 -1.95 -18.98
C LEU A 68 0.88 -2.27 -18.75
N PHE A 69 1.26 -2.63 -17.51
CA PHE A 69 2.63 -2.93 -17.11
C PHE A 69 2.88 -4.43 -16.98
N ASN A 70 1.88 -5.18 -16.52
CA ASN A 70 2.02 -6.60 -16.21
C ASN A 70 0.89 -7.45 -16.77
N THR A 71 1.22 -8.71 -17.04
CA THR A 71 0.25 -9.69 -17.52
C THR A 71 -0.33 -10.45 -16.34
N TYR A 72 -1.66 -10.53 -16.28
CA TYR A 72 -2.38 -11.30 -15.28
C TYR A 72 -2.93 -12.57 -15.94
N LYS A 73 -2.55 -13.73 -15.42
CA LYS A 73 -3.01 -15.03 -15.91
C LYS A 73 -3.71 -15.79 -14.79
N PRO A 74 -4.78 -16.55 -15.08
CA PRO A 74 -5.36 -17.45 -14.08
C PRO A 74 -4.32 -18.40 -13.48
N LEU A 75 -4.27 -18.48 -12.16
CA LEU A 75 -3.47 -19.51 -11.47
C LEU A 75 -4.16 -20.86 -11.62
N THR A 76 -3.52 -21.78 -12.33
CA THR A 76 -4.11 -23.08 -12.67
C THR A 76 -3.79 -24.18 -11.66
N ASP A 77 -2.69 -24.06 -10.89
CA ASP A 77 -2.29 -25.09 -9.92
C ASP A 77 -3.28 -25.16 -8.75
N PRO A 78 -4.08 -26.24 -8.62
CA PRO A 78 -5.06 -26.38 -7.55
C PRO A 78 -4.42 -26.45 -6.16
N LYS A 79 -3.18 -26.93 -6.04
CA LYS A 79 -2.48 -27.06 -4.74
C LYS A 79 -2.24 -25.70 -4.08
N ILE A 80 -2.12 -24.64 -4.87
CA ILE A 80 -1.92 -23.27 -4.38
C ILE A 80 -3.23 -22.49 -4.44
N ARG A 81 -3.97 -22.61 -5.55
CA ARG A 81 -5.23 -21.88 -5.78
C ARG A 81 -6.30 -22.23 -4.75
N ASP A 82 -6.52 -23.51 -4.46
CA ASP A 82 -7.67 -23.94 -3.67
C ASP A 82 -7.56 -23.56 -2.18
N PRO A 83 -6.39 -23.64 -1.54
CA PRO A 83 -6.20 -23.07 -0.20
C PRO A 83 -6.49 -21.57 -0.13
N ILE A 84 -6.07 -20.79 -1.14
CA ILE A 84 -6.34 -19.34 -1.22
C ILE A 84 -7.85 -19.09 -1.34
N LEU A 85 -8.52 -19.76 -2.26
CA LEU A 85 -9.98 -19.63 -2.43
C LEU A 85 -10.74 -20.09 -1.18
N THR A 86 -10.22 -21.06 -0.44
CA THR A 86 -10.83 -21.52 0.82
C THR A 86 -10.73 -20.44 1.90
N MET A 87 -9.57 -19.81 2.08
CA MET A 87 -9.43 -18.69 3.02
C MET A 87 -10.31 -17.50 2.60
N ALA A 88 -10.41 -17.22 1.30
CA ALA A 88 -11.26 -16.16 0.78
C ALA A 88 -12.75 -16.42 1.09
N ARG A 89 -13.24 -17.64 0.83
CA ARG A 89 -14.61 -18.05 1.16
C ARG A 89 -14.89 -17.98 2.67
N ALA A 90 -13.95 -18.43 3.49
CA ALA A 90 -14.09 -18.38 4.95
C ALA A 90 -14.18 -16.95 5.52
N ASN A 91 -13.74 -15.95 4.76
CA ASN A 91 -13.79 -14.54 5.11
C ASN A 91 -14.73 -13.74 4.20
N GLU A 92 -15.68 -14.41 3.54
CA GLU A 92 -16.74 -13.80 2.72
C GLU A 92 -16.23 -12.90 1.58
N ILE A 93 -15.01 -13.14 1.09
CA ILE A 93 -14.43 -12.39 -0.02
C ILE A 93 -15.03 -12.94 -1.33
N PRO A 94 -15.74 -12.13 -2.13
CA PRO A 94 -16.45 -12.60 -3.33
C PRO A 94 -15.51 -12.79 -4.52
N VAL A 95 -14.56 -13.72 -4.40
CA VAL A 95 -13.57 -14.05 -5.43
C VAL A 95 -13.81 -15.44 -6.01
N LYS A 96 -13.74 -15.53 -7.34
CA LYS A 96 -13.89 -16.80 -8.07
C LYS A 96 -12.57 -17.31 -8.65
N GLN A 97 -11.58 -16.44 -8.77
CA GLN A 97 -10.34 -16.73 -9.48
C GLN A 97 -9.15 -16.04 -8.81
N VAL A 98 -8.02 -16.76 -8.80
CA VAL A 98 -6.73 -16.24 -8.36
C VAL A 98 -5.88 -16.03 -9.60
N PHE A 99 -5.15 -14.92 -9.66
CA PHE A 99 -4.29 -14.57 -10.79
C PHE A 99 -2.81 -14.60 -10.40
N GLU A 100 -1.97 -15.08 -11.31
CA GLU A 100 -0.53 -14.89 -11.30
C GLU A 100 -0.18 -13.64 -12.10
N VAL A 101 0.69 -12.78 -11.55
CA VAL A 101 1.25 -11.61 -12.23
C VAL A 101 2.75 -11.77 -12.50
N ASP A 102 3.19 -11.44 -13.71
CA ASP A 102 4.55 -11.63 -14.22
C ASP A 102 5.59 -10.63 -13.69
N ALA A 103 5.61 -10.36 -12.38
CA ALA A 103 6.46 -9.33 -11.79
C ALA A 103 7.97 -9.66 -11.86
N SER A 104 8.37 -10.91 -12.07
CA SER A 104 9.79 -11.27 -12.21
C SER A 104 10.48 -10.60 -13.40
N ARG A 105 9.71 -10.08 -14.36
CA ARG A 105 10.25 -9.26 -15.47
C ARG A 105 10.80 -7.91 -15.00
N GLN A 106 10.33 -7.43 -13.83
CA GLN A 106 10.65 -6.14 -13.23
C GLN A 106 11.59 -6.26 -12.03
N THR A 107 11.29 -7.22 -11.15
CA THR A 107 11.91 -7.29 -9.84
C THR A 107 11.97 -8.71 -9.33
N THR A 108 12.85 -8.98 -8.38
CA THR A 108 12.87 -10.25 -7.61
C THR A 108 12.01 -10.21 -6.34
N ARG A 109 11.32 -9.09 -6.06
CA ARG A 109 10.54 -8.91 -4.83
C ARG A 109 9.28 -9.78 -4.85
N VAL A 110 8.98 -10.41 -3.71
CA VAL A 110 7.71 -11.12 -3.49
C VAL A 110 6.62 -10.13 -3.12
N SER A 111 5.42 -10.32 -3.67
CA SER A 111 4.24 -9.48 -3.41
C SER A 111 2.97 -10.20 -3.86
N ALA A 112 1.87 -9.86 -3.22
CA ALA A 112 0.53 -10.18 -3.64
C ALA A 112 -0.36 -8.96 -3.41
N ASN A 113 -1.59 -9.00 -3.91
CA ASN A 113 -2.59 -7.99 -3.64
C ASN A 113 -4.00 -8.59 -3.69
N VAL A 114 -4.86 -8.10 -2.80
CA VAL A 114 -6.31 -8.27 -2.90
C VAL A 114 -6.93 -6.89 -3.06
N SER A 115 -7.60 -6.69 -4.19
CA SER A 115 -8.20 -5.40 -4.56
C SER A 115 -9.64 -5.62 -5.01
N GLY A 116 -10.51 -4.63 -4.79
CA GLY A 116 -11.90 -4.75 -5.19
C GLY A 116 -12.81 -3.69 -4.58
N LEU A 117 -13.91 -3.40 -5.26
CA LEU A 117 -15.01 -2.58 -4.76
C LEU A 117 -16.34 -3.08 -5.37
N LEU A 118 -17.45 -2.92 -4.65
CA LEU A 118 -18.82 -3.17 -5.14
C LEU A 118 -19.01 -4.57 -5.76
N GLY A 119 -18.48 -5.60 -5.10
CA GLY A 119 -18.65 -7.01 -5.54
C GLY A 119 -17.70 -7.47 -6.64
N THR A 120 -16.78 -6.61 -7.09
CA THR A 120 -15.64 -7.03 -7.91
C THR A 120 -14.43 -7.24 -7.01
N THR A 121 -13.78 -8.41 -7.08
CA THR A 121 -12.56 -8.70 -6.33
C THR A 121 -11.54 -9.39 -7.21
N ARG A 122 -10.31 -8.87 -7.22
CA ARG A 122 -9.15 -9.49 -7.84
C ARG A 122 -8.15 -9.85 -6.75
N VAL A 123 -7.86 -11.15 -6.69
CA VAL A 123 -6.80 -11.73 -5.87
C VAL A 123 -5.67 -12.09 -6.81
N ALA A 124 -4.52 -11.45 -6.66
CA ALA A 124 -3.35 -11.74 -7.46
C ALA A 124 -2.10 -11.91 -6.59
N LEU A 125 -1.20 -12.78 -7.04
CA LEU A 125 0.11 -12.98 -6.45
C LEU A 125 1.15 -12.99 -7.56
N ASN A 126 2.32 -12.45 -7.26
CA ASN A 126 3.37 -12.44 -8.26
C ASN A 126 4.09 -13.79 -8.35
N ASP A 127 4.65 -14.03 -9.53
CA ASP A 127 5.40 -15.24 -9.84
C ASP A 127 6.66 -15.43 -8.97
N ASN A 128 7.25 -14.34 -8.46
CA ASN A 128 8.32 -14.42 -7.45
C ASN A 128 7.85 -15.06 -6.15
N LEU A 129 6.63 -14.74 -5.67
CA LEU A 129 6.06 -15.36 -4.48
C LEU A 129 5.88 -16.86 -4.71
N LEU A 130 5.37 -17.27 -5.87
CA LEU A 130 5.24 -18.68 -6.24
C LEU A 130 6.58 -19.42 -6.30
N LYS A 131 7.63 -18.77 -6.83
CA LYS A 131 8.97 -19.36 -6.99
C LYS A 131 9.76 -19.44 -5.69
N GLN A 132 9.57 -18.48 -4.78
CA GLN A 132 10.42 -18.30 -3.60
C GLN A 132 9.75 -18.73 -2.30
N CYS A 133 8.43 -18.89 -2.27
CA CYS A 133 7.70 -19.20 -1.05
C CYS A 133 7.09 -20.59 -1.03
N THR A 134 7.10 -21.19 0.17
CA THR A 134 6.38 -22.45 0.43
C THR A 134 4.87 -22.20 0.55
N LEU A 135 4.05 -23.24 0.48
CA LEU A 135 2.59 -23.08 0.62
C LEU A 135 2.17 -22.38 1.93
N PRO A 136 2.73 -22.71 3.12
CA PRO A 136 2.48 -21.95 4.35
C PRO A 136 2.82 -20.45 4.24
N GLU A 137 3.94 -20.12 3.60
CA GLU A 137 4.38 -18.74 3.39
C GLU A 137 3.43 -17.99 2.44
N ILE A 138 3.01 -18.64 1.34
CA ILE A 138 2.01 -18.08 0.41
C ILE A 138 0.69 -17.84 1.15
N ARG A 139 0.21 -18.81 1.95
CA ARG A 139 -1.02 -18.66 2.73
C ARG A 139 -0.94 -17.50 3.70
N ALA A 140 0.19 -17.33 4.39
CA ALA A 140 0.41 -16.20 5.30
C ALA A 140 0.33 -14.85 4.57
N VAL A 141 1.01 -14.72 3.42
CA VAL A 141 0.98 -13.49 2.61
C VAL A 141 -0.43 -13.22 2.10
N MET A 142 -1.10 -14.21 1.52
CA MET A 142 -2.45 -14.03 0.98
C MET A 142 -3.46 -13.68 2.07
N ALA A 143 -3.34 -14.25 3.27
CA ALA A 143 -4.21 -13.91 4.39
C ALA A 143 -3.99 -12.47 4.88
N HIS A 144 -2.75 -11.98 4.89
CA HIS A 144 -2.45 -10.58 5.17
C HIS A 144 -3.09 -9.65 4.12
N GLU A 145 -2.94 -9.95 2.83
CA GLU A 145 -3.57 -9.17 1.75
C GLU A 145 -5.12 -9.18 1.84
N MET A 146 -5.70 -10.33 2.20
CA MET A 146 -7.14 -10.44 2.49
C MET A 146 -7.57 -9.56 3.66
N GLY A 147 -6.70 -9.37 4.66
CA GLY A 147 -6.95 -8.46 5.78
C GLY A 147 -7.17 -7.02 5.33
N HIS A 148 -6.40 -6.54 4.35
CA HIS A 148 -6.62 -5.19 3.79
C HIS A 148 -8.00 -5.03 3.17
N TYR A 149 -8.49 -6.07 2.51
CA TYR A 149 -9.83 -6.08 1.92
C TYR A 149 -10.92 -6.14 2.99
N VAL A 150 -10.86 -7.13 3.89
CA VAL A 150 -11.90 -7.40 4.89
C VAL A 150 -12.02 -6.25 5.89
N LEU A 151 -10.91 -5.64 6.29
CA LEU A 151 -10.88 -4.52 7.23
C LEU A 151 -11.07 -3.15 6.55
N ASN A 152 -11.42 -3.12 5.26
CA ASN A 152 -11.69 -1.91 4.48
C ASN A 152 -10.53 -0.88 4.52
N HIS A 153 -9.28 -1.34 4.47
CA HIS A 153 -8.11 -0.47 4.58
C HIS A 153 -8.04 0.57 3.45
N GLY A 154 -8.50 0.25 2.25
CA GLY A 154 -8.62 1.22 1.15
C GLY A 154 -9.54 2.40 1.50
N ALA A 155 -10.71 2.14 2.06
CA ALA A 155 -11.65 3.18 2.47
C ALA A 155 -11.17 3.95 3.71
N LYS A 156 -10.57 3.26 4.69
CA LYS A 156 -9.95 3.90 5.87
C LYS A 156 -8.85 4.88 5.45
N LEU A 157 -7.91 4.43 4.61
CA LEU A 157 -6.81 5.27 4.13
C LEU A 157 -7.33 6.44 3.29
N LEU A 158 -8.32 6.23 2.41
CA LEU A 158 -8.94 7.32 1.65
C LEU A 158 -9.57 8.38 2.58
N THR A 159 -10.22 7.94 3.66
CA THR A 159 -10.82 8.84 4.67
C THR A 159 -9.74 9.63 5.39
N TYR A 160 -8.68 8.98 5.87
CA TYR A 160 -7.57 9.67 6.54
C TYR A 160 -6.85 10.66 5.61
N LEU A 161 -6.60 10.25 4.36
CA LEU A 161 -6.01 11.13 3.34
C LEU A 161 -6.94 12.29 3.01
N GLY A 162 -8.26 12.09 2.99
CA GLY A 162 -9.24 13.17 2.80
C GLY A 162 -9.18 14.23 3.91
N ILE A 163 -9.10 13.80 5.17
CA ILE A 163 -8.93 14.69 6.33
C ILE A 163 -7.61 15.44 6.24
N LEU A 164 -6.51 14.74 5.97
CA LEU A 164 -5.19 15.38 5.83
C LEU A 164 -5.12 16.33 4.63
N THR A 165 -5.80 16.00 3.53
CA THR A 165 -5.91 16.89 2.37
C THR A 165 -6.70 18.14 2.72
N LEU A 166 -7.79 18.04 3.48
CA LEU A 166 -8.55 19.20 3.95
C LEU A 166 -7.68 20.14 4.78
N ILE A 167 -6.96 19.58 5.76
CA ILE A 167 -6.03 20.33 6.61
C ILE A 167 -4.92 20.94 5.76
N GLY A 168 -4.33 20.16 4.86
CA GLY A 168 -3.28 20.59 3.94
C GLY A 168 -3.72 21.74 3.05
N PHE A 169 -4.89 21.67 2.42
CA PHE A 169 -5.43 22.76 1.60
C PHE A 169 -5.76 24.01 2.44
N ALA A 170 -6.27 23.85 3.66
CA ALA A 170 -6.50 24.96 4.58
C ALA A 170 -5.19 25.67 4.98
N LEU A 171 -4.15 24.90 5.30
CA LEU A 171 -2.81 25.42 5.57
C LEU A 171 -2.19 26.07 4.32
N THR A 172 -2.31 25.43 3.16
CA THR A 172 -1.83 26.00 1.89
C THR A 172 -2.47 27.35 1.63
N ARG A 173 -3.77 27.51 1.89
CA ARG A 173 -4.41 28.83 1.79
C ARG A 173 -3.74 29.86 2.70
N ILE A 174 -3.53 29.54 3.97
CA ILE A 174 -2.92 30.45 4.93
C ILE A 174 -1.51 30.86 4.48
N PHE A 175 -0.67 29.89 4.09
CA PHE A 175 0.69 30.14 3.65
C PHE A 175 0.76 30.84 2.29
N PHE A 176 -0.14 30.53 1.37
CA PHE A 176 -0.24 31.18 0.06
C PHE A 176 -0.61 32.65 0.23
N ASP A 177 -1.67 32.94 1.01
CA ASP A 177 -2.12 34.31 1.25
C ASP A 177 -1.05 35.14 1.97
N ALA A 178 -0.34 34.55 2.94
CA ALA A 178 0.78 35.21 3.63
C ALA A 178 1.96 35.52 2.71
N THR A 179 2.35 34.55 1.86
CA THR A 179 3.45 34.71 0.90
C THR A 179 3.08 35.73 -0.18
N MET A 180 1.85 35.71 -0.69
CA MET A 180 1.34 36.71 -1.63
C MET A 180 1.36 38.12 -1.08
N LYS A 181 0.93 38.31 0.18
CA LYS A 181 0.95 39.64 0.81
C LYS A 181 2.36 40.21 0.91
N ARG A 182 3.39 39.36 1.01
CA ARG A 182 4.77 39.79 1.24
C ARG A 182 5.60 39.91 -0.04
N TRP A 183 5.40 39.02 -1.00
CA TRP A 183 6.24 38.92 -2.20
C TRP A 183 5.46 38.80 -3.51
N GLY A 184 4.11 38.81 -3.47
CA GLY A 184 3.28 38.55 -4.65
C GLY A 184 3.46 39.55 -5.78
N GLU A 185 3.58 40.84 -5.45
CA GLU A 185 3.81 41.90 -6.44
C GLU A 185 5.18 41.76 -7.11
N GLU A 186 6.24 41.53 -6.34
CA GLU A 186 7.60 41.33 -6.85
C GLU A 186 7.69 40.09 -7.76
N TRP A 187 6.95 39.03 -7.43
CA TRP A 187 6.94 37.79 -8.22
C TRP A 187 5.95 37.82 -9.38
N GLY A 188 5.16 38.88 -9.53
CA GLY A 188 4.17 39.02 -10.59
C GLY A 188 3.00 38.04 -10.49
N VAL A 189 2.74 37.46 -9.30
CA VAL A 189 1.67 36.50 -9.08
C VAL A 189 0.42 37.22 -8.58
N ARG A 190 -0.68 37.11 -9.33
CA ARG A 190 -1.91 37.88 -9.05
C ARG A 190 -2.86 37.21 -8.06
N GLY A 191 -2.65 35.93 -7.77
CA GLY A 191 -3.45 35.17 -6.81
C GLY A 191 -3.45 33.67 -7.09
N VAL A 192 -4.23 32.91 -6.32
CA VAL A 192 -4.22 31.43 -6.38
C VAL A 192 -4.70 30.86 -7.71
N ALA A 193 -5.53 31.61 -8.44
CA ALA A 193 -6.01 31.23 -9.76
C ALA A 193 -5.02 31.53 -10.90
N ASP A 194 -3.91 32.23 -10.60
CA ASP A 194 -2.86 32.57 -11.55
C ASP A 194 -1.91 31.38 -11.74
N PRO A 195 -1.74 30.85 -12.96
CA PRO A 195 -0.75 29.79 -13.22
C PRO A 195 0.68 30.16 -12.81
N ALA A 196 1.03 31.45 -12.78
CA ALA A 196 2.33 31.90 -12.28
C ALA A 196 2.56 31.54 -10.80
N GLY A 197 1.49 31.33 -10.01
CA GLY A 197 1.55 30.89 -8.63
C GLY A 197 1.77 29.38 -8.44
N LEU A 198 1.77 28.58 -9.51
CA LEU A 198 1.90 27.12 -9.43
C LEU A 198 3.21 26.67 -8.75
N PRO A 199 4.40 27.23 -9.05
CA PRO A 199 5.63 26.84 -8.38
C PRO A 199 5.57 27.09 -6.86
N MET A 200 4.93 28.17 -6.44
CA MET A 200 4.75 28.50 -5.04
C MET A 200 3.78 27.53 -4.34
N LEU A 201 2.65 27.20 -4.99
CA LEU A 201 1.73 26.16 -4.49
C LEU A 201 2.46 24.82 -4.35
N ALA A 202 3.23 24.42 -5.36
CA ALA A 202 3.99 23.18 -5.36
C ALA A 202 4.99 23.15 -4.19
N LEU A 203 5.71 24.24 -3.95
CA LEU A 203 6.63 24.35 -2.82
C LEU A 203 5.91 24.23 -1.47
N ILE A 204 4.81 24.96 -1.28
CA ILE A 204 4.03 24.89 -0.03
C ILE A 204 3.51 23.47 0.20
N PHE A 205 2.90 22.84 -0.82
CA PHE A 205 2.42 21.47 -0.70
C PHE A 205 3.56 20.49 -0.42
N ALA A 206 4.71 20.62 -1.09
CA ALA A 206 5.88 19.77 -0.84
C ALA A 206 6.40 19.92 0.59
N THR A 207 6.47 21.14 1.13
CA THR A 207 6.85 21.40 2.52
C THR A 207 5.86 20.79 3.50
N LEU A 208 4.56 20.98 3.28
CA LEU A 208 3.52 20.38 4.13
C LEU A 208 3.57 18.85 4.10
N LEU A 209 3.75 18.26 2.91
CA LEU A 209 3.87 16.81 2.75
C LEU A 209 5.11 16.25 3.45
N PHE A 210 6.24 16.94 3.35
CA PHE A 210 7.47 16.58 4.06
C PHE A 210 7.23 16.43 5.57
N PHE A 211 6.61 17.44 6.20
CA PHE A 211 6.29 17.38 7.63
C PHE A 211 5.16 16.40 7.96
N ALA A 212 4.25 16.12 7.04
CA ALA A 212 3.19 15.12 7.22
C ALA A 212 3.69 13.67 7.08
N THR A 213 4.89 13.45 6.55
CA THR A 213 5.45 12.10 6.28
C THR A 213 5.33 11.13 7.46
N PRO A 214 5.73 11.48 8.71
CA PRO A 214 5.62 10.54 9.83
C PRO A 214 4.17 10.18 10.17
N ILE A 215 3.22 11.11 9.96
CA ILE A 215 1.79 10.87 10.17
C ILE A 215 1.27 9.90 9.11
N LEU A 216 1.57 10.16 7.83
CA LEU A 216 1.18 9.29 6.72
C LEU A 216 1.74 7.88 6.90
N ASN A 217 3.03 7.75 7.23
CA ASN A 217 3.66 6.47 7.50
C ASN A 217 3.03 5.77 8.71
N THR A 218 2.64 6.50 9.75
CA THR A 218 1.93 5.92 10.91
C THR A 218 0.57 5.35 10.53
N LEU A 219 -0.21 6.07 9.71
CA LEU A 219 -1.53 5.61 9.27
C LEU A 219 -1.43 4.31 8.46
N VAL A 220 -0.44 4.20 7.57
CA VAL A 220 -0.16 2.95 6.85
C VAL A 220 0.26 1.84 7.82
N ARG A 221 1.22 2.10 8.73
CA ARG A 221 1.67 1.11 9.72
C ARG A 221 0.53 0.57 10.60
N ILE A 222 -0.47 1.38 10.94
CA ILE A 222 -1.65 0.92 11.69
C ILE A 222 -2.39 -0.13 10.86
N THR A 223 -2.71 0.18 9.60
CA THR A 223 -3.40 -0.76 8.71
C THR A 223 -2.58 -2.03 8.44
N GLU A 224 -1.26 -1.92 8.35
CA GLU A 224 -0.37 -3.07 8.22
C GLU A 224 -0.42 -3.98 9.44
N ARG A 225 -0.39 -3.43 10.67
CA ARG A 225 -0.51 -4.22 11.91
C ARG A 225 -1.87 -4.90 12.03
N GLU A 226 -2.94 -4.22 11.62
CA GLU A 226 -4.28 -4.79 11.56
C GLU A 226 -4.34 -5.97 10.57
N ALA A 227 -3.78 -5.81 9.36
CA ALA A 227 -3.73 -6.84 8.33
C ALA A 227 -2.85 -8.04 8.76
N ASP A 228 -1.75 -7.76 9.44
CA ASP A 228 -0.86 -8.73 10.05
C ASP A 228 -1.56 -9.60 11.11
N ALA A 229 -2.27 -8.97 12.05
CA ALA A 229 -3.04 -9.69 13.07
C ALA A 229 -4.16 -10.53 12.45
N PHE A 230 -4.88 -9.97 11.47
CA PHE A 230 -5.90 -10.68 10.71
C PHE A 230 -5.32 -11.88 9.95
N GLY A 231 -4.19 -11.67 9.26
CA GLY A 231 -3.55 -12.64 8.39
C GLY A 231 -3.06 -13.87 9.15
N ILE A 232 -2.44 -13.69 10.32
CA ILE A 232 -2.01 -14.84 11.14
C ILE A 232 -3.22 -15.62 11.65
N ASN A 233 -4.25 -14.93 12.16
CA ASN A 233 -5.46 -15.60 12.65
C ASN A 233 -6.17 -16.41 11.55
N THR A 234 -6.22 -15.86 10.34
CA THR A 234 -6.87 -16.48 9.18
C THR A 234 -6.07 -17.65 8.61
N SER A 235 -4.77 -17.46 8.41
CA SER A 235 -3.92 -18.50 7.81
C SER A 235 -3.57 -19.62 8.78
N ARG A 236 -3.43 -19.29 10.08
CA ARG A 236 -2.81 -20.12 11.12
C ARG A 236 -1.36 -20.48 10.79
N GLU A 237 -0.65 -19.61 10.06
CA GLU A 237 0.73 -19.82 9.59
C GLU A 237 1.74 -18.82 10.20
N PRO A 238 1.92 -18.77 11.54
CA PRO A 238 2.85 -17.83 12.16
C PRO A 238 4.30 -18.05 11.71
N ASP A 239 4.73 -19.30 11.51
CA ASP A 239 6.06 -19.61 10.99
C ASP A 239 6.20 -19.17 9.52
N GLY A 240 5.13 -19.31 8.72
CA GLY A 240 5.09 -18.83 7.35
C GLY A 240 5.28 -17.31 7.28
N MET A 241 4.56 -16.56 8.13
CA MET A 241 4.71 -15.12 8.21
C MET A 241 6.11 -14.69 8.64
N ALA A 242 6.67 -15.32 9.69
CA ALA A 242 8.02 -15.00 10.14
C ALA A 242 9.09 -15.28 9.07
N LYS A 243 8.98 -16.41 8.36
CA LYS A 243 9.88 -16.74 7.24
C LYS A 243 9.76 -15.74 6.10
N VAL A 244 8.55 -15.31 5.73
CA VAL A 244 8.38 -14.28 4.70
C VAL A 244 9.00 -12.96 5.16
N ALA A 245 8.76 -12.53 6.40
CA ALA A 245 9.38 -11.31 6.94
C ALA A 245 10.92 -11.37 6.89
N LEU A 246 11.53 -12.54 7.16
CA LEU A 246 12.96 -12.77 6.98
C LEU A 246 13.39 -12.65 5.50
N LYS A 247 12.64 -13.25 4.56
CA LYS A 247 12.94 -13.15 3.11
C LYS A 247 12.87 -11.69 2.62
N LEU A 248 11.92 -10.91 3.11
CA LEU A 248 11.84 -9.48 2.82
C LEU A 248 13.08 -8.70 3.32
N GLY A 249 13.78 -9.24 4.32
CA GLY A 249 15.03 -8.71 4.88
C GLY A 249 16.16 -8.55 3.87
N VAL A 250 16.11 -9.26 2.74
CA VAL A 250 17.09 -9.11 1.63
C VAL A 250 17.04 -7.70 1.02
N TYR A 251 15.91 -7.03 1.09
CA TYR A 251 15.71 -5.70 0.49
C TYR A 251 14.95 -4.71 1.38
N ARG A 252 14.76 -5.04 2.66
CA ARG A 252 14.19 -4.17 3.69
C ARG A 252 15.03 -4.32 4.96
N LYS A 253 15.34 -3.21 5.64
CA LYS A 253 16.05 -3.25 6.92
C LYS A 253 15.14 -3.92 7.97
N LEU A 254 15.59 -5.04 8.53
CA LEU A 254 14.80 -5.85 9.48
C LEU A 254 14.67 -5.19 10.85
N ASP A 255 15.73 -4.51 11.29
CA ASP A 255 15.86 -3.94 12.63
C ASP A 255 16.26 -2.45 12.57
N PRO A 256 15.31 -1.55 12.23
CA PRO A 256 15.51 -0.12 12.35
C PRO A 256 15.47 0.34 13.81
N THR A 257 16.10 1.48 14.10
CA THR A 257 15.90 2.18 15.37
C THR A 257 14.47 2.74 15.47
N PRO A 258 13.95 3.03 16.68
CA PRO A 258 12.60 3.59 16.82
C PRO A 258 12.37 4.88 16.03
N LEU A 259 13.39 5.74 15.94
CA LEU A 259 13.32 6.99 15.19
C LEU A 259 13.29 6.75 13.67
N GLU A 260 14.14 5.84 13.19
CA GLU A 260 14.13 5.44 11.78
C GLU A 260 12.77 4.84 11.38
N GLU A 261 12.22 3.94 12.20
CA GLU A 261 10.91 3.32 11.95
C GLU A 261 9.80 4.37 11.98
N PHE A 262 9.82 5.29 12.96
CA PHE A 262 8.81 6.35 13.07
C PHE A 262 8.77 7.25 11.82
N ILE A 263 9.93 7.72 11.35
CA ILE A 263 10.03 8.70 10.26
C ILE A 263 9.89 8.04 8.89
N PHE A 264 10.60 6.94 8.63
CA PHE A 264 10.84 6.47 7.26
C PHE A 264 10.08 5.20 6.87
N PHE A 265 9.50 4.46 7.82
CA PHE A 265 8.89 3.16 7.53
C PHE A 265 7.37 3.28 7.44
N ASP A 266 6.82 3.00 6.27
CA ASP A 266 5.38 2.83 6.07
C ASP A 266 4.86 1.46 6.56
N HIS A 267 5.72 0.45 6.64
CA HIS A 267 5.41 -0.87 7.18
C HIS A 267 6.10 -1.12 8.54
N PRO A 268 5.51 -1.95 9.43
CA PRO A 268 6.23 -2.43 10.60
C PRO A 268 7.53 -3.13 10.22
N SER A 269 8.57 -2.95 11.04
CA SER A 269 9.86 -3.61 10.84
C SER A 269 9.74 -5.13 10.76
N GLY A 270 10.65 -5.77 10.01
CA GLY A 270 10.69 -7.23 9.92
C GLY A 270 10.79 -7.89 11.30
N ARG A 271 11.59 -7.30 12.21
CA ARG A 271 11.67 -7.70 13.62
C ARG A 271 10.30 -7.64 14.31
N ALA A 272 9.55 -6.55 14.15
CA ALA A 272 8.23 -6.40 14.77
C ALA A 272 7.23 -7.45 14.25
N ARG A 273 7.22 -7.70 12.93
CA ARG A 273 6.34 -8.71 12.30
C ARG A 273 6.68 -10.13 12.75
N ILE A 274 7.97 -10.49 12.79
CA ILE A 274 8.44 -11.79 13.29
C ILE A 274 8.04 -11.97 14.75
N ARG A 275 8.28 -10.96 15.60
CA ARG A 275 7.93 -11.01 17.02
C ARG A 275 6.44 -11.24 17.21
N MET A 276 5.59 -10.46 16.54
CA MET A 276 4.15 -10.62 16.63
C MET A 276 3.70 -12.02 16.19
N ALA A 277 4.28 -12.58 15.12
CA ALA A 277 3.97 -13.95 14.69
C ALA A 277 4.36 -15.01 15.73
N MET A 278 5.53 -14.87 16.36
CA MET A 278 5.98 -15.80 17.39
C MET A 278 5.21 -15.66 18.71
N ASP A 279 4.89 -14.44 19.11
CA ASP A 279 4.05 -14.16 20.28
C ASP A 279 2.64 -14.75 20.07
N TRP A 280 2.06 -14.59 18.88
CA TRP A 280 0.79 -15.22 18.52
C TRP A 280 0.88 -16.75 18.58
N LYS A 281 1.96 -17.34 18.05
CA LYS A 281 2.19 -18.79 18.06
C LYS A 281 2.22 -19.33 19.49
N ALA A 282 3.00 -18.69 20.37
CA ALA A 282 3.12 -19.08 21.77
C ALA A 282 1.78 -19.01 22.51
N ALA A 283 0.91 -18.07 22.16
CA ALA A 283 -0.39 -17.90 22.80
C ALA A 283 -1.50 -18.81 22.24
N ASN A 284 -1.41 -19.26 20.98
CA ASN A 284 -2.54 -19.90 20.27
C ASN A 284 -2.28 -21.32 19.79
N LEU A 285 -1.03 -21.73 19.63
CA LEU A 285 -0.69 -23.11 19.28
C LEU A 285 -0.14 -23.80 20.53
N PRO A 286 -0.70 -24.95 20.94
CA PRO A 286 -0.13 -25.68 22.07
C PRO A 286 1.34 -25.94 21.77
N ALA A 287 2.23 -25.62 22.71
CA ALA A 287 3.56 -26.20 22.70
C ALA A 287 3.32 -27.71 22.69
N GLY A 288 3.62 -28.37 21.57
CA GLY A 288 3.48 -29.82 21.49
C GLY A 288 4.13 -30.39 22.74
N GLU A 289 3.42 -31.27 23.46
CA GLU A 289 4.01 -32.02 24.56
C GLU A 289 5.34 -32.55 24.04
N SER A 290 6.45 -32.04 24.56
CA SER A 290 7.73 -32.65 24.29
C SER A 290 7.57 -34.06 24.84
N HIS A 291 7.45 -35.06 23.98
CA HIS A 291 7.57 -36.44 24.39
C HIS A 291 8.95 -36.53 25.07
N ALA A 292 8.95 -36.41 26.40
CA ALA A 292 10.05 -36.81 27.23
C ALA A 292 10.20 -38.30 26.93
N SER A 293 11.15 -38.61 26.07
CA SER A 293 11.46 -39.96 25.65
C SER A 293 11.56 -40.84 26.89
N GLU A 294 10.73 -41.88 26.91
CA GLU A 294 10.82 -43.02 27.80
C GLU A 294 12.29 -43.41 28.01
N ASN A 295 12.80 -43.17 29.20
CA ASN A 295 14.02 -43.79 29.67
C ASN A 295 13.83 -44.24 31.13
N GLN A 296 12.75 -44.99 31.35
CA GLN A 296 12.55 -45.80 32.54
C GLN A 296 12.12 -47.21 32.09
N SER A 297 13.06 -47.99 31.58
CA SER A 297 13.06 -49.45 31.76
C SER A 297 14.39 -50.03 31.31
N ALA A 298 15.39 -49.99 32.19
CA ALA A 298 16.53 -50.89 32.14
C ALA A 298 16.88 -51.30 33.57
N THR A 299 15.94 -52.01 34.20
CA THR A 299 16.22 -52.92 35.30
C THR A 299 15.69 -54.27 34.86
N HIS A 300 16.59 -55.14 34.39
CA HIS A 300 16.59 -56.59 34.60
C HIS A 300 17.93 -57.16 34.13
#